data_AF-A0A432UG89-F1
#
_entry.id   AF-A0A432UG89-F1
#
_cell.length_a   1.000
_cell.length_b   1.000
_cell.length_c   1.000
_cell.angle_alpha   90.00
_cell.angle_beta   90.00
_cell.angle_gamma   90.00
#
_symmetry.space_group_name_H-M   'P 1'
#
loop_
_entity.id
_entity.type
_entity.pdbx_description
1 polymer ?
#
loop_
_entity_poly.entity_id
_entity_poly.type
_entity_poly.pdbx_seq_one_letter_code
_entity_poly.pdbx_strand_id
1 'polypeptide(L)'
;MRPPLCPFCGRKIEPPRNLGFQFADHDAGLCACGAVYVSDVTGFNRGSAFAEALFLASGGRWDLAWDLTPGEDYQEFWLEPYDQVTHQIVPEGFLEGRRISGALCFLRLADDLLELSREHLETLKKKSPTPPLEVRPRKLRRPEAERLVEENRREELLLLCRAQPLNLRTLQKILYHPEPLLRLRTAVLLGEFSRRFGDAYPEVIADLVKRLLYASADTAASAWGALEAVGEIIRALPRRFSLYVRNLLAFLPYPEFRPGALYALWRVAEAHPQLLLQEKPFRVLPLLQDPDPLVRGLTLLILRALSLKEVARQIEPLKKDPATFQIYLPEEDTFESYKIGELATETLQKFRSNP
;
A
#
# COMPACT_ATOMS: atom_id res chain seq x y z
N MET A 1 -15.06 -30.78 -19.48
CA MET A 1 -14.22 -29.63 -19.08
C MET A 1 -13.77 -28.88 -20.33
N ARG A 2 -13.54 -27.57 -20.24
CA ARG A 2 -13.10 -26.76 -21.39
C ARG A 2 -12.11 -25.67 -20.95
N PRO A 3 -11.16 -25.26 -21.80
CA PRO A 3 -10.30 -24.13 -21.48
C PRO A 3 -11.14 -22.85 -21.35
N PRO A 4 -10.79 -21.93 -20.44
CA PRO A 4 -11.46 -20.65 -20.35
C PRO A 4 -11.16 -19.79 -21.60
N LEU A 5 -12.20 -19.17 -22.13
CA LEU A 5 -12.12 -18.25 -23.28
C LEU A 5 -12.55 -16.87 -22.82
N CYS A 6 -11.93 -15.82 -23.36
CA CYS A 6 -12.36 -14.45 -23.12
C CYS A 6 -13.79 -14.25 -23.68
N PRO A 7 -14.77 -13.84 -22.86
CA PRO A 7 -16.16 -13.70 -23.30
C PRO A 7 -16.35 -12.55 -24.32
N PHE A 8 -15.41 -11.60 -24.36
CA PHE A 8 -15.48 -10.43 -25.26
C PHE A 8 -14.92 -10.68 -26.66
N CYS A 9 -13.99 -11.64 -26.83
CA CYS A 9 -13.32 -11.86 -28.12
C CYS A 9 -13.13 -13.33 -28.51
N GLY A 10 -13.54 -14.27 -27.66
CA GLY A 10 -13.47 -15.71 -27.90
C GLY A 10 -12.06 -16.33 -27.85
N ARG A 11 -11.00 -15.55 -27.60
CA ARG A 11 -9.63 -16.07 -27.53
C ARG A 11 -9.40 -16.86 -26.23
N LYS A 12 -8.56 -17.90 -26.29
CA LYS A 12 -8.02 -18.56 -25.09
C LYS A 12 -7.24 -17.55 -24.25
N ILE A 13 -7.37 -17.64 -22.95
CA ILE A 13 -6.61 -16.83 -21.99
C ILE A 13 -5.48 -17.66 -21.38
N GLU A 14 -4.47 -16.97 -20.86
CA GLU A 14 -3.40 -17.60 -20.08
C GLU A 14 -3.84 -17.81 -18.63
N PRO A 15 -3.22 -18.73 -17.88
CA PRO A 15 -3.46 -18.86 -16.45
C PRO A 15 -3.29 -17.52 -15.73
N PRO A 16 -4.26 -17.12 -14.88
CA PRO A 16 -4.14 -15.90 -14.08
C PRO A 16 -2.94 -16.04 -13.13
N ARG A 17 -2.26 -14.93 -12.88
CA ARG A 17 -1.07 -14.86 -12.01
C ARG A 17 -0.99 -13.53 -11.28
N ASN A 18 -0.10 -13.43 -10.31
CA ASN A 18 0.22 -12.16 -9.69
C ASN A 18 0.95 -11.26 -10.71
N LEU A 19 0.30 -10.18 -11.14
CA LEU A 19 0.84 -9.17 -12.06
C LEU A 19 1.77 -8.19 -11.32
N GLY A 20 1.84 -8.25 -9.99
CA GLY A 20 2.74 -7.48 -9.15
C GLY A 20 2.18 -6.13 -8.74
N PHE A 21 1.09 -5.66 -9.34
CA PHE A 21 0.42 -4.38 -9.02
C PHE A 21 -1.04 -4.55 -8.60
N GLN A 22 -1.49 -5.78 -8.32
CA GLN A 22 -2.82 -6.02 -7.76
C GLN A 22 -2.93 -5.47 -6.33
N PHE A 23 -4.13 -5.07 -5.93
CA PHE A 23 -4.37 -4.58 -4.57
C PHE A 23 -4.86 -5.68 -3.63
N ALA A 24 -5.58 -6.67 -4.15
CA ALA A 24 -6.07 -7.84 -3.44
C ALA A 24 -5.20 -9.08 -3.75
N ASP A 25 -5.46 -10.17 -3.03
CA ASP A 25 -4.80 -11.47 -3.21
C ASP A 25 -5.50 -12.32 -4.27
N HIS A 26 -5.78 -11.71 -5.42
CA HIS A 26 -6.32 -12.41 -6.58
C HIS A 26 -5.28 -12.49 -7.67
N ASP A 27 -5.19 -13.65 -8.31
CA ASP A 27 -4.43 -13.79 -9.54
C ASP A 27 -5.24 -13.20 -10.70
N ALA A 28 -4.55 -12.56 -11.65
CA ALA A 28 -5.17 -11.84 -12.74
C ALA A 28 -4.42 -12.02 -14.06
N GLY A 29 -5.04 -11.59 -15.14
CA GLY A 29 -4.41 -11.53 -16.45
C GLY A 29 -5.10 -10.56 -17.37
N LEU A 30 -4.49 -10.36 -18.54
CA LEU A 30 -4.88 -9.35 -19.50
C LEU A 30 -5.02 -9.99 -20.87
N CYS A 31 -6.20 -9.83 -21.47
CA CYS A 31 -6.49 -10.31 -22.80
C CYS A 31 -6.06 -9.28 -23.85
N ALA A 32 -5.66 -9.75 -25.04
CA ALA A 32 -5.28 -8.89 -26.16
C ALA A 32 -6.41 -7.95 -26.66
N CYS A 33 -7.68 -8.25 -26.37
CA CYS A 33 -8.78 -7.34 -26.68
C CYS A 33 -8.91 -6.18 -25.67
N GLY A 34 -8.10 -6.16 -24.61
CA GLY A 34 -8.15 -5.17 -23.54
C GLY A 34 -9.01 -5.56 -22.34
N ALA A 35 -9.69 -6.71 -22.38
CA ALA A 35 -10.36 -7.24 -21.20
C ALA A 35 -9.34 -7.68 -20.14
N VAL A 36 -9.64 -7.41 -18.89
CA VAL A 36 -8.94 -7.95 -17.72
C VAL A 36 -9.72 -9.13 -17.19
N TYR A 37 -9.04 -10.12 -16.62
CA TYR A 37 -9.67 -11.19 -15.88
C TYR A 37 -9.00 -11.41 -14.53
N VAL A 38 -9.81 -11.67 -13.51
CA VAL A 38 -9.38 -11.89 -12.13
C VAL A 38 -9.99 -13.18 -11.60
N SER A 39 -9.17 -13.99 -10.95
CA SER A 39 -9.54 -15.29 -10.38
C SER A 39 -9.93 -15.17 -8.91
N ASP A 40 -11.18 -15.51 -8.60
CA ASP A 40 -11.59 -15.86 -7.24
C ASP A 40 -11.57 -17.38 -7.10
N VAL A 41 -10.53 -17.91 -6.45
CA VAL A 41 -10.36 -19.35 -6.25
C VAL A 41 -11.45 -19.96 -5.37
N THR A 42 -12.09 -19.16 -4.53
CA THR A 42 -13.07 -19.62 -3.53
C THR A 42 -14.51 -19.55 -4.04
N GLY A 43 -14.80 -18.59 -4.92
CA GLY A 43 -16.16 -18.22 -5.34
C GLY A 43 -16.92 -17.36 -4.33
N PHE A 44 -16.34 -17.11 -3.14
CA PHE A 44 -16.93 -16.33 -2.05
C PHE A 44 -16.41 -14.88 -1.99
N ASN A 45 -15.30 -14.58 -2.67
CA ASN A 45 -14.63 -13.28 -2.66
C ASN A 45 -14.95 -12.45 -3.93
N ARG A 46 -16.13 -12.68 -4.54
CA ARG A 46 -16.54 -12.07 -5.81
C ARG A 46 -16.45 -10.54 -5.80
N GLY A 47 -16.90 -9.88 -4.73
CA GLY A 47 -16.82 -8.42 -4.63
C GLY A 47 -15.38 -7.89 -4.67
N SER A 48 -14.45 -8.60 -4.02
CA SER A 48 -13.02 -8.26 -4.03
C SER A 48 -12.39 -8.52 -5.41
N ALA A 49 -12.72 -9.65 -6.04
CA ALA A 49 -12.24 -9.98 -7.38
C ALA A 49 -12.78 -9.01 -8.44
N PHE A 50 -14.02 -8.57 -8.31
CA PHE A 50 -14.62 -7.55 -9.15
C PHE A 50 -13.92 -6.20 -9.01
N ALA A 51 -13.74 -5.73 -7.77
CA ALA A 51 -13.03 -4.48 -7.52
C ALA A 51 -11.59 -4.52 -8.08
N GLU A 52 -10.92 -5.67 -7.98
CA GLU A 52 -9.61 -5.93 -8.60
C GLU A 52 -9.67 -5.83 -10.13
N ALA A 53 -10.69 -6.42 -10.76
CA ALA A 53 -10.88 -6.33 -12.20
C ALA A 53 -11.09 -4.87 -12.64
N LEU A 54 -11.89 -4.10 -11.90
CA LEU A 54 -12.19 -2.69 -12.17
C LEU A 54 -10.94 -1.80 -12.05
N PHE A 55 -10.16 -1.99 -10.98
CA PHE A 55 -8.90 -1.29 -10.76
C PHE A 55 -7.89 -1.56 -11.87
N LEU A 56 -7.69 -2.84 -12.22
CA LEU A 56 -6.78 -3.24 -13.27
C LEU A 56 -7.25 -2.72 -14.63
N ALA A 57 -8.56 -2.78 -14.94
CA ALA A 57 -9.09 -2.27 -16.19
C ALA A 57 -8.90 -0.77 -16.34
N SER A 58 -8.98 -0.02 -15.24
CA SER A 58 -8.76 1.44 -15.18
C SER A 58 -7.30 1.86 -15.25
N GLY A 59 -6.38 0.92 -15.49
CA GLY A 59 -4.94 1.16 -15.51
C GLY A 59 -4.37 1.53 -14.16
N GLY A 60 -4.93 0.98 -13.09
CA GLY A 60 -4.51 1.25 -11.73
C GLY A 60 -4.94 2.63 -11.21
N ARG A 61 -5.85 3.32 -11.89
CA ARG A 61 -6.39 4.62 -11.47
C ARG A 61 -7.69 4.42 -10.72
N TRP A 62 -7.65 4.64 -9.42
CA TRP A 62 -8.82 4.46 -8.55
C TRP A 62 -9.90 5.51 -8.76
N ASP A 63 -9.51 6.77 -8.93
CA ASP A 63 -10.46 7.86 -9.17
C ASP A 63 -11.33 7.54 -10.38
N LEU A 64 -10.70 7.07 -11.47
CA LEU A 64 -11.43 6.57 -12.63
C LEU A 64 -12.29 5.36 -12.27
N ALA A 65 -11.71 4.32 -11.66
CA ALA A 65 -12.40 3.06 -11.37
C ALA A 65 -13.73 3.24 -10.63
N TRP A 66 -13.80 4.16 -9.66
CA TRP A 66 -15.02 4.41 -8.88
C TRP A 66 -16.04 5.31 -9.57
N ASP A 67 -15.60 6.09 -10.56
CA ASP A 67 -16.47 6.95 -11.37
C ASP A 67 -17.08 6.19 -12.58
N LEU A 68 -16.64 4.94 -12.83
CA LEU A 68 -17.15 4.12 -13.92
C LEU A 68 -18.58 3.62 -13.66
N THR A 69 -19.43 3.78 -14.66
CA THR A 69 -20.83 3.36 -14.66
C THR A 69 -21.00 1.99 -15.37
N PRO A 70 -21.54 0.96 -14.70
CA PRO A 70 -21.76 -0.35 -15.31
C PRO A 70 -22.73 -0.28 -16.51
N GLY A 71 -22.38 -0.96 -17.61
CA GLY A 71 -23.17 -1.00 -18.84
C GLY A 71 -22.94 0.18 -19.78
N GLU A 72 -22.40 1.29 -19.27
CA GLU A 72 -22.00 2.46 -20.06
C GLU A 72 -20.48 2.47 -20.26
N ASP A 73 -19.73 2.56 -19.17
CA ASP A 73 -18.27 2.70 -19.19
C ASP A 73 -17.54 1.35 -19.21
N TYR A 74 -18.19 0.28 -18.75
CA TYR A 74 -17.64 -1.07 -18.76
C TYR A 74 -18.70 -2.15 -18.86
N GLN A 75 -18.26 -3.33 -19.31
CA GLN A 75 -19.02 -4.57 -19.26
C GLN A 75 -18.28 -5.58 -18.38
N GLU A 76 -19.04 -6.33 -17.58
CA GLU A 76 -18.55 -7.42 -16.76
C GLU A 76 -19.11 -8.77 -17.21
N PHE A 77 -18.34 -9.84 -17.00
CA PHE A 77 -18.79 -11.20 -17.27
C PHE A 77 -18.14 -12.19 -16.30
N TRP A 78 -18.90 -13.17 -15.83
CA TRP A 78 -18.40 -14.19 -14.91
C TRP A 78 -18.33 -15.55 -15.60
N LEU A 79 -17.18 -16.21 -15.52
CA LEU A 79 -17.04 -17.62 -15.91
C LEU A 79 -16.94 -18.49 -14.68
N GLU A 80 -17.90 -19.40 -14.54
CA GLU A 80 -18.03 -20.32 -13.43
C GLU A 80 -18.65 -21.64 -13.91
N PRO A 81 -18.36 -22.77 -13.23
CA PRO A 81 -17.31 -22.95 -12.23
C PRO A 81 -15.93 -23.03 -12.87
N TYR A 82 -14.96 -22.30 -12.34
CA TYR A 82 -13.57 -22.24 -12.80
C TYR A 82 -12.64 -22.88 -11.78
N ASP A 83 -11.76 -23.74 -12.27
CA ASP A 83 -10.65 -24.28 -11.50
C ASP A 83 -9.33 -23.64 -11.90
N GLN A 84 -8.69 -22.94 -10.97
CA GLN A 84 -7.41 -22.31 -11.19
C GLN A 84 -6.23 -23.30 -11.26
N VAL A 85 -6.31 -24.43 -10.55
CA VAL A 85 -5.20 -25.40 -10.49
C VAL A 85 -4.96 -26.04 -11.86
N THR A 86 -6.03 -26.49 -12.52
CA THR A 86 -5.95 -27.08 -13.86
C THR A 86 -6.18 -26.07 -14.98
N HIS A 87 -6.58 -24.83 -14.63
CA HIS A 87 -6.96 -23.77 -15.56
C HIS A 87 -8.09 -24.19 -16.52
N GLN A 88 -9.22 -24.66 -15.96
CA GLN A 88 -10.35 -25.17 -16.73
C GLN A 88 -11.71 -24.69 -16.19
N ILE A 89 -12.69 -24.58 -17.09
CA ILE A 89 -14.10 -24.48 -16.72
C ILE A 89 -14.65 -25.89 -16.52
N VAL A 90 -15.25 -26.10 -15.34
CA VAL A 90 -15.77 -27.39 -14.86
C VAL A 90 -17.28 -27.25 -14.63
N PRO A 91 -18.13 -27.41 -15.67
CA PRO A 91 -19.58 -27.19 -15.56
C PRO A 91 -20.26 -28.04 -14.49
N GLU A 92 -19.74 -29.24 -14.23
CA GLU A 92 -20.26 -30.15 -13.21
C GLU A 92 -19.97 -29.66 -11.78
N GLY A 93 -19.09 -28.67 -11.59
CA GLY A 93 -18.73 -28.13 -10.29
C GLY A 93 -17.95 -29.10 -9.39
N PHE A 94 -17.48 -30.22 -9.93
CA PHE A 94 -16.67 -31.22 -9.24
C PHE A 94 -15.57 -31.73 -10.16
N LEU A 95 -14.36 -31.89 -9.63
CA LEU A 95 -13.21 -32.44 -10.35
C LEU A 95 -12.32 -33.18 -9.36
N GLU A 96 -11.93 -34.43 -9.64
CA GLU A 96 -11.00 -35.20 -8.79
C GLU A 96 -11.39 -35.24 -7.30
N GLY A 97 -12.70 -35.38 -7.00
CA GLY A 97 -13.20 -35.49 -5.63
C GLY A 97 -13.27 -34.18 -4.84
N ARG A 98 -12.85 -33.04 -5.41
CA ARG A 98 -13.02 -31.71 -4.83
C ARG A 98 -14.15 -30.96 -5.53
N ARG A 99 -14.87 -30.14 -4.75
CA ARG A 99 -15.87 -29.20 -5.27
C ARG A 99 -15.15 -27.99 -5.87
N ILE A 100 -15.56 -27.59 -7.06
CA ILE A 100 -15.07 -26.42 -7.77
C ILE A 100 -16.13 -25.33 -7.67
N SER A 101 -15.81 -24.27 -6.93
CA SER A 101 -16.66 -23.07 -6.79
C SER A 101 -15.99 -21.80 -7.28
N GLY A 102 -14.74 -21.87 -7.75
CA GLY A 102 -14.01 -20.70 -8.22
C GLY A 102 -14.67 -20.04 -9.43
N ALA A 103 -14.33 -18.77 -9.65
CA ALA A 103 -14.87 -17.99 -10.74
C ALA A 103 -13.81 -17.07 -11.35
N LEU A 104 -13.91 -16.79 -12.64
CA LEU A 104 -13.17 -15.73 -13.31
C LEU A 104 -14.10 -14.53 -13.54
N CYS A 105 -13.77 -13.41 -12.93
CA CYS A 105 -14.38 -12.12 -13.22
C CYS A 105 -13.66 -11.51 -14.43
N PHE A 106 -14.37 -11.26 -15.52
CA PHE A 106 -13.88 -10.52 -16.67
C PHE A 106 -14.47 -9.11 -16.67
N LEU A 107 -13.66 -8.13 -17.01
CA LEU A 107 -14.09 -6.75 -17.16
C LEU A 107 -13.43 -6.10 -18.37
N ARG A 108 -14.21 -5.36 -19.16
CA ARG A 108 -13.71 -4.59 -20.31
C ARG A 108 -14.34 -3.21 -20.31
N LEU A 109 -13.51 -2.17 -20.40
CA LEU A 109 -13.95 -0.79 -20.55
C LEU A 109 -14.47 -0.52 -21.97
N ALA A 110 -15.31 0.51 -22.11
CA ALA A 110 -15.64 1.15 -23.39
C ALA A 110 -14.35 1.59 -24.12
N ASP A 111 -14.40 1.64 -25.46
CA ASP A 111 -13.18 1.73 -26.27
C ASP A 111 -12.37 3.03 -26.04
N ASP A 112 -13.03 4.14 -25.77
CA ASP A 112 -12.42 5.44 -25.43
C ASP A 112 -11.67 5.41 -24.08
N LEU A 113 -12.29 4.84 -23.04
CA LEU A 113 -11.68 4.66 -21.73
C LEU A 113 -10.57 3.59 -21.74
N LEU A 114 -10.72 2.60 -22.63
CA LEU A 114 -9.77 1.51 -22.80
C LEU A 114 -8.44 2.01 -23.38
N GLU A 115 -8.47 2.91 -24.35
CA GLU A 115 -7.25 3.51 -24.92
C GLU A 115 -6.44 4.25 -23.85
N LEU A 116 -7.10 5.10 -23.05
CA LEU A 116 -6.47 5.82 -21.95
C LEU A 116 -5.88 4.88 -20.89
N SER A 117 -6.59 3.79 -20.57
CA SER A 117 -6.16 2.85 -19.54
C SER A 117 -5.07 1.90 -20.02
N ARG A 118 -5.02 1.57 -21.32
CA ARG A 118 -3.96 0.75 -21.92
C ARG A 118 -2.59 1.39 -21.78
N GLU A 119 -2.46 2.68 -22.06
CA GLU A 119 -1.18 3.38 -21.91
C GLU A 119 -0.64 3.25 -20.49
N HIS A 120 -1.51 3.46 -19.49
CA HIS A 120 -1.15 3.33 -18.08
C HIS A 120 -0.83 1.88 -17.70
N LEU A 121 -1.62 0.90 -18.14
CA LEU A 121 -1.33 -0.51 -17.91
C LEU A 121 0.02 -0.94 -18.48
N GLU A 122 0.36 -0.47 -19.67
CA GLU A 122 1.67 -0.75 -20.26
C GLU A 122 2.80 -0.14 -19.44
N THR A 123 2.61 1.04 -18.83
CA THR A 123 3.59 1.57 -17.87
C THR A 123 3.71 0.73 -16.60
N LEU A 124 2.60 0.22 -16.05
CA LEU A 124 2.61 -0.64 -14.85
C LEU A 124 3.18 -2.04 -15.11
N LYS A 125 3.00 -2.56 -16.33
CA LYS A 125 3.54 -3.84 -16.79
C LYS A 125 5.03 -3.81 -17.06
N LYS A 126 5.57 -2.65 -17.48
CA LYS A 126 6.99 -2.52 -17.78
C LYS A 126 7.79 -2.75 -16.51
N LYS A 127 8.27 -3.99 -16.33
CA LYS A 127 9.36 -4.26 -15.41
C LYS A 127 10.56 -3.46 -15.91
N SER A 128 11.01 -2.50 -15.11
CA SER A 128 12.28 -1.85 -15.36
C SER A 128 13.36 -2.93 -15.45
N PRO A 129 14.22 -2.92 -16.49
CA PRO A 129 15.25 -3.94 -16.64
C PRO A 129 16.06 -4.00 -15.35
N THR A 130 16.20 -5.20 -14.79
CA THR A 130 16.96 -5.39 -13.57
C THR A 130 18.40 -4.94 -13.83
N PRO A 131 18.89 -3.87 -13.18
CA PRO A 131 20.23 -3.41 -13.47
C PRO A 131 21.24 -4.44 -12.95
N PRO A 132 22.44 -4.55 -13.55
CA PRO A 132 23.41 -5.60 -13.25
C PRO A 132 23.67 -5.75 -11.76
N LEU A 133 23.81 -6.99 -11.30
CA LEU A 133 24.10 -7.27 -9.90
C LEU A 133 25.53 -6.84 -9.56
N GLU A 134 25.68 -5.91 -8.63
CA GLU A 134 26.97 -5.44 -8.15
C GLU A 134 27.57 -6.38 -7.09
N VAL A 135 26.71 -7.16 -6.41
CA VAL A 135 27.10 -8.14 -5.39
C VAL A 135 26.44 -9.49 -5.66
N ARG A 136 27.09 -10.58 -5.23
CA ARG A 136 26.54 -11.94 -5.37
C ARG A 136 25.28 -12.11 -4.49
N PRO A 137 24.18 -12.66 -5.02
CA PRO A 137 22.98 -12.95 -4.23
C PRO A 137 23.32 -13.86 -3.05
N ARG A 138 22.96 -13.43 -1.84
CA ARG A 138 23.03 -14.25 -0.63
C ARG A 138 21.93 -13.87 0.35
N LYS A 139 21.56 -14.82 1.20
CA LYS A 139 20.62 -14.59 2.29
C LYS A 139 21.29 -13.78 3.39
N LEU A 140 20.68 -12.67 3.77
CA LEU A 140 21.10 -11.84 4.89
C LEU A 140 20.62 -12.45 6.21
N ARG A 141 21.53 -12.64 7.17
CA ARG A 141 21.18 -13.09 8.53
C ARG A 141 20.70 -11.91 9.36
N ARG A 142 19.79 -12.16 10.32
CA ARG A 142 19.21 -11.10 11.16
C ARG A 142 20.26 -10.27 11.93
N PRO A 143 21.24 -10.87 12.66
CA PRO A 143 22.23 -10.08 13.39
C PRO A 143 23.12 -9.21 12.49
N GLU A 144 23.41 -9.71 11.28
CA GLU A 144 24.16 -8.95 10.28
C GLU A 144 23.33 -7.76 9.77
N ALA A 145 22.04 -7.99 9.50
CA ALA A 145 21.13 -6.93 9.08
C ALA A 145 20.97 -5.86 10.15
N GLU A 146 20.79 -6.25 11.42
CA GLU A 146 20.68 -5.33 12.57
C GLU A 146 21.93 -4.46 12.69
N ARG A 147 23.12 -5.06 12.64
CA ARG A 147 24.39 -4.31 12.66
C ARG A 147 24.51 -3.32 11.50
N LEU A 148 24.15 -3.73 10.28
CA LEU A 148 24.20 -2.83 9.11
C LEU A 148 23.22 -1.67 9.24
N VAL A 149 22.04 -1.87 9.84
CA VAL A 149 21.09 -0.79 10.14
C VAL A 149 21.65 0.13 11.23
N GLU A 150 22.22 -0.43 12.30
CA GLU A 150 22.82 0.30 13.43
C GLU A 150 23.98 1.20 12.99
N GLU A 151 24.92 0.65 12.22
CA GLU A 151 26.09 1.34 11.66
C GLU A 151 25.75 2.27 10.48
N ASN A 152 24.46 2.41 10.14
CA ASN A 152 23.97 3.20 9.01
C ASN A 152 24.65 2.85 7.67
N ARG A 153 24.91 1.55 7.44
CA ARG A 153 25.54 1.00 6.23
C ARG A 153 24.52 0.81 5.11
N ARG A 154 23.78 1.89 4.82
CA ARG A 154 22.63 1.93 3.90
C ARG A 154 22.93 1.38 2.50
N GLU A 155 23.98 1.86 1.85
CA GLU A 155 24.32 1.44 0.47
C GLU A 155 24.66 -0.06 0.40
N GLU A 156 25.42 -0.58 1.36
CA GLU A 156 25.73 -2.02 1.41
C GLU A 156 24.45 -2.84 1.58
N LEU A 157 23.56 -2.41 2.48
CA LEU A 157 22.30 -3.07 2.72
C LEU A 157 21.37 -3.02 1.51
N LEU A 158 21.34 -1.90 0.78
CA LEU A 158 20.62 -1.73 -0.48
C LEU A 158 21.13 -2.73 -1.52
N LEU A 159 22.45 -2.85 -1.70
CA LEU A 159 23.05 -3.78 -2.66
C LEU A 159 22.70 -5.24 -2.33
N LEU A 160 22.77 -5.63 -1.05
CA LEU A 160 22.41 -6.97 -0.60
C LEU A 160 20.92 -7.27 -0.75
N CYS A 161 20.04 -6.29 -0.54
CA CYS A 161 18.60 -6.45 -0.74
C CYS A 161 18.24 -6.46 -2.22
N ARG A 162 18.86 -5.63 -3.05
CA ARG A 162 18.64 -5.63 -4.50
C ARG A 162 19.13 -6.93 -5.15
N ALA A 163 20.25 -7.48 -4.71
CA ALA A 163 20.75 -8.76 -5.21
C ALA A 163 19.92 -9.97 -4.77
N GLN A 164 19.24 -9.88 -3.62
CA GLN A 164 18.31 -10.90 -3.15
C GLN A 164 17.10 -10.22 -2.46
N PRO A 165 16.04 -9.84 -3.22
CA PRO A 165 14.91 -9.05 -2.71
C PRO A 165 14.17 -9.67 -1.52
N LEU A 166 14.23 -11.00 -1.38
CA LEU A 166 13.71 -11.71 -0.20
C LEU A 166 14.39 -11.29 1.12
N ASN A 167 15.56 -10.64 1.08
CA ASN A 167 16.21 -10.07 2.26
C ASN A 167 15.40 -8.92 2.90
N LEU A 168 14.44 -8.31 2.18
CA LEU A 168 13.47 -7.40 2.79
C LEU A 168 12.67 -8.07 3.93
N ARG A 169 12.47 -9.40 3.88
CA ARG A 169 11.85 -10.17 4.96
C ARG A 169 12.74 -10.25 6.20
N THR A 170 14.06 -10.19 6.04
CA THR A 170 14.99 -10.10 7.17
C THR A 170 14.91 -8.72 7.81
N LEU A 171 14.84 -7.66 7.01
CA LEU A 171 14.66 -6.30 7.52
C LEU A 171 13.32 -6.12 8.23
N GLN A 172 12.23 -6.66 7.70
CA GLN A 172 10.94 -6.66 8.39
C GLN A 172 11.02 -7.19 9.83
N LYS A 173 11.89 -8.16 10.12
CA LYS A 173 12.03 -8.69 11.49
C LYS A 173 12.66 -7.67 12.46
N ILE A 174 13.40 -6.69 11.96
CA ILE A 174 14.00 -5.60 12.75
C ILE A 174 12.95 -4.57 13.16
N LEU A 175 11.82 -4.49 12.44
CA LEU A 175 10.69 -3.64 12.86
C LEU A 175 10.16 -4.02 14.25
N TYR A 176 10.39 -5.24 14.71
CA TYR A 176 10.00 -5.70 16.04
C TYR A 176 11.12 -5.58 17.09
N HIS A 177 12.20 -4.86 16.77
CA HIS A 177 13.33 -4.66 17.68
C HIS A 177 12.93 -3.73 18.85
N PRO A 178 13.39 -3.95 20.10
CA PRO A 178 13.02 -3.11 21.24
C PRO A 178 13.51 -1.65 21.14
N GLU A 179 14.66 -1.43 20.51
CA GLU A 179 15.22 -0.08 20.26
C GLU A 179 14.41 0.68 19.20
N PRO A 180 13.76 1.81 19.53
CA PRO A 180 12.94 2.58 18.59
C PRO A 180 13.72 3.10 17.37
N LEU A 181 14.96 3.52 17.55
CA LEU A 181 15.79 4.04 16.45
C LEU A 181 15.96 2.99 15.34
N LEU A 182 16.28 1.75 15.71
CA LEU A 182 16.46 0.65 14.76
C LEU A 182 15.16 0.31 14.02
N ARG A 183 14.01 0.36 14.70
CA ARG A 183 12.69 0.15 14.06
C ARG A 183 12.42 1.20 13.00
N LEU A 184 12.52 2.49 13.38
CA LEU A 184 12.14 3.61 12.51
C LEU A 184 13.13 3.78 11.36
N ARG A 185 14.43 3.62 11.61
CA ARG A 185 15.44 3.60 10.55
C ARG A 185 15.18 2.47 9.55
N THR A 186 14.82 1.28 10.05
CA THR A 186 14.45 0.16 9.17
C THR A 186 13.19 0.47 8.34
N ALA A 187 12.16 1.09 8.93
CA ALA A 187 10.96 1.50 8.20
C ALA A 187 11.27 2.43 7.02
N VAL A 188 12.15 3.42 7.25
CA VAL A 188 12.62 4.37 6.22
C VAL A 188 13.42 3.63 5.12
N LEU A 189 14.34 2.74 5.51
CA LEU A 189 15.11 1.94 4.55
C LEU A 189 14.20 1.05 3.69
N LEU A 190 13.14 0.46 4.26
CA LEU A 190 12.18 -0.33 3.50
C LEU A 190 11.45 0.51 2.45
N GLY A 191 11.03 1.74 2.78
CA GLY A 191 10.43 2.65 1.81
C GLY A 191 11.41 3.03 0.70
N GLU A 192 12.62 3.41 1.06
CA GLU A 192 13.67 3.75 0.12
C GLU A 192 14.05 2.59 -0.82
N PHE A 193 14.27 1.39 -0.27
CA PHE A 193 14.64 0.21 -1.04
C PHE A 193 13.53 -0.19 -1.99
N SER A 194 12.27 -0.08 -1.54
CA SER A 194 11.10 -0.24 -2.38
C SER A 194 11.13 0.72 -3.58
N ARG A 195 11.50 2.00 -3.39
CA ARG A 195 11.68 2.93 -4.52
C ARG A 195 12.79 2.51 -5.47
N ARG A 196 13.91 2.01 -4.95
CA ARG A 196 15.13 1.75 -5.74
C ARG A 196 15.05 0.50 -6.61
N PHE A 197 14.28 -0.52 -6.21
CA PHE A 197 14.16 -1.76 -6.99
C PHE A 197 12.73 -2.32 -7.06
N GLY A 198 11.72 -1.59 -6.59
CA GLY A 198 10.32 -2.01 -6.63
C GLY A 198 9.78 -2.19 -8.05
N ASP A 199 10.27 -1.44 -9.04
CA ASP A 199 9.88 -1.65 -10.44
C ASP A 199 10.43 -2.95 -11.03
N ALA A 200 11.59 -3.41 -10.54
CA ALA A 200 12.18 -4.68 -10.96
C ALA A 200 11.55 -5.88 -10.23
N TYR A 201 11.15 -5.68 -8.96
CA TYR A 201 10.56 -6.71 -8.09
C TYR A 201 9.20 -6.29 -7.51
N PRO A 202 8.22 -5.97 -8.36
CA PRO A 202 6.94 -5.42 -7.92
C PRO A 202 6.16 -6.34 -7.00
N GLU A 203 6.17 -7.65 -7.30
CA GLU A 203 5.52 -8.67 -6.50
C GLU A 203 6.08 -8.77 -5.08
N VAL A 204 7.39 -8.54 -4.91
CA VAL A 204 8.06 -8.62 -3.59
C VAL A 204 7.64 -7.47 -2.69
N ILE A 205 7.52 -6.26 -3.25
CA ILE A 205 7.09 -5.09 -2.48
C ILE A 205 5.61 -5.18 -2.12
N ALA A 206 4.77 -5.66 -3.04
CA ALA A 206 3.35 -5.87 -2.75
C ALA A 206 3.15 -6.91 -1.63
N ASP A 207 3.87 -8.04 -1.67
CA ASP A 207 3.88 -9.05 -0.59
C ASP A 207 4.37 -8.45 0.74
N LEU A 208 5.39 -7.57 0.71
CA LEU A 208 5.86 -6.89 1.91
C LEU A 208 4.78 -5.99 2.54
N VAL A 209 4.16 -5.10 1.76
CA VAL A 209 3.10 -4.19 2.26
C VAL A 209 1.95 -4.99 2.86
N LYS A 210 1.47 -6.02 2.17
CA LYS A 210 0.39 -6.89 2.64
C LYS A 210 0.75 -7.57 3.96
N ARG A 211 1.94 -8.17 4.06
CA ARG A 211 2.39 -8.82 5.30
C ARG A 211 2.52 -7.84 6.47
N LEU A 212 2.95 -6.60 6.23
CA LEU A 212 3.02 -5.57 7.27
C LEU A 212 1.61 -5.17 7.77
N LEU A 213 0.66 -4.98 6.86
CA LEU A 213 -0.74 -4.67 7.21
C LEU A 213 -1.41 -5.83 7.94
N TYR A 214 -1.25 -7.06 7.46
CA TYR A 214 -1.82 -8.24 8.14
C TYR A 214 -1.21 -8.46 9.52
N ALA A 215 0.11 -8.30 9.67
CA ALA A 215 0.75 -8.35 10.99
C ALA A 215 0.23 -7.27 11.94
N SER A 216 -0.30 -6.17 11.42
CA SER A 216 -0.91 -5.10 12.22
C SER A 216 -2.38 -5.38 12.59
N ALA A 217 -3.09 -6.19 11.79
CA ALA A 217 -4.47 -6.58 12.06
C ALA A 217 -4.59 -7.84 12.92
N ASP A 218 -3.50 -8.61 13.07
CA ASP A 218 -3.46 -9.81 13.90
C ASP A 218 -3.29 -9.43 15.38
N THR A 219 -4.34 -9.66 16.17
CA THR A 219 -4.37 -9.34 17.60
C THR A 219 -3.37 -10.16 18.44
N ALA A 220 -2.82 -11.25 17.89
CA ALA A 220 -1.79 -12.05 18.53
C ALA A 220 -0.36 -11.58 18.19
N ALA A 221 -0.19 -10.63 17.26
CA ALA A 221 1.11 -10.14 16.81
C ALA A 221 1.44 -8.76 17.41
N SER A 222 2.71 -8.55 17.79
CA SER A 222 3.21 -7.21 18.07
C SER A 222 3.51 -6.51 16.75
N ALA A 223 2.78 -5.44 16.42
CA ALA A 223 2.84 -4.75 15.12
C ALA A 223 3.82 -3.58 15.06
N TRP A 224 4.79 -3.49 15.99
CA TRP A 224 5.70 -2.35 16.09
C TRP A 224 6.44 -2.10 14.78
N GLY A 225 6.51 -0.83 14.36
CA GLY A 225 7.21 -0.40 13.15
C GLY A 225 6.53 -0.81 11.83
N ALA A 226 5.49 -1.65 11.86
CA ALA A 226 4.89 -2.20 10.66
C ALA A 226 4.08 -1.15 9.89
N LEU A 227 3.27 -0.35 10.59
CA LEU A 227 2.48 0.72 9.98
C LEU A 227 3.37 1.85 9.49
N GLU A 228 4.40 2.21 10.25
CA GLU A 228 5.41 3.20 9.87
C GLU A 228 6.12 2.78 8.58
N ALA A 229 6.53 1.51 8.46
CA ALA A 229 7.12 0.98 7.23
C ALA A 229 6.14 1.01 6.05
N VAL A 230 4.86 0.71 6.26
CA VAL A 230 3.83 0.85 5.22
C VAL A 230 3.73 2.31 4.76
N GLY A 231 3.70 3.27 5.68
CA GLY A 231 3.69 4.70 5.38
C GLY A 231 4.89 5.14 4.53
N GLU A 232 6.09 4.70 4.89
CA GLU A 232 7.32 5.00 4.13
C GLU A 232 7.31 4.35 2.73
N ILE A 233 6.78 3.14 2.59
CA ILE A 233 6.62 2.49 1.27
C ILE A 233 5.58 3.24 0.41
N ILE A 234 4.45 3.66 0.98
CA ILE A 234 3.45 4.47 0.27
C ILE A 234 4.05 5.82 -0.15
N ARG A 235 4.76 6.50 0.75
CA ARG A 235 5.47 7.76 0.47
C ARG A 235 6.45 7.60 -0.70
N ALA A 236 7.17 6.48 -0.73
CA ALA A 236 8.14 6.15 -1.76
C ALA A 236 7.54 5.75 -3.12
N LEU A 237 6.39 5.06 -3.11
CA LEU A 237 5.73 4.49 -4.28
C LEU A 237 4.22 4.82 -4.29
N PRO A 238 3.84 6.12 -4.32
CA PRO A 238 2.46 6.56 -4.12
C PRO A 238 1.50 6.04 -5.19
N ARG A 239 1.94 6.00 -6.45
CA ARG A 239 1.13 5.50 -7.58
C ARG A 239 0.70 4.04 -7.41
N ARG A 240 1.46 3.26 -6.65
CA ARG A 240 1.31 1.82 -6.52
C ARG A 240 0.56 1.41 -5.27
N PHE A 241 0.72 2.18 -4.19
CA PHE A 241 0.25 1.81 -2.87
C PHE A 241 -0.67 2.84 -2.21
N SER A 242 -1.08 3.91 -2.92
CA SER A 242 -2.01 4.93 -2.41
C SER A 242 -3.28 4.36 -1.78
N LEU A 243 -3.83 3.27 -2.32
CA LEU A 243 -5.05 2.62 -1.80
C LEU A 243 -4.93 2.16 -0.34
N TYR A 244 -3.71 1.86 0.11
CA TYR A 244 -3.46 1.42 1.48
C TYR A 244 -3.49 2.59 2.48
N VAL A 245 -3.57 3.85 2.03
CA VAL A 245 -3.85 5.00 2.91
C VAL A 245 -5.17 4.80 3.66
N ARG A 246 -6.20 4.27 3.00
CA ARG A 246 -7.47 3.93 3.64
C ARG A 246 -7.32 2.85 4.71
N ASN A 247 -6.43 1.87 4.48
CA ASN A 247 -6.10 0.85 5.48
C ASN A 247 -5.42 1.50 6.70
N LEU A 248 -4.49 2.45 6.52
CA LEU A 248 -3.89 3.20 7.62
C LEU A 248 -4.95 3.97 8.44
N LEU A 249 -5.90 4.63 7.77
CA LEU A 249 -7.02 5.31 8.44
C LEU A 249 -7.91 4.34 9.23
N ALA A 250 -8.03 3.08 8.79
CA ALA A 250 -8.85 2.07 9.46
C ALA A 250 -8.27 1.61 10.81
N PHE A 251 -6.98 1.87 11.08
CA PHE A 251 -6.35 1.57 12.37
C PHE A 251 -6.59 2.65 13.43
N LEU A 252 -6.99 3.87 13.06
CA LEU A 252 -7.16 5.00 14.00
C LEU A 252 -8.18 4.78 15.14
N PRO A 253 -9.28 4.01 14.97
CA PRO A 253 -10.19 3.71 16.07
C PRO A 253 -9.52 2.99 17.25
N TYR A 254 -8.44 2.24 17.00
CA TYR A 254 -7.75 1.38 17.96
C TYR A 254 -6.54 2.12 18.58
N PRO A 255 -6.59 2.51 19.86
CA PRO A 255 -5.56 3.34 20.50
C PRO A 255 -4.13 2.84 20.33
N GLU A 256 -3.92 1.54 20.43
CA GLU A 256 -2.62 0.87 20.33
C GLU A 256 -1.92 1.06 18.98
N PHE A 257 -2.69 1.31 17.91
CA PHE A 257 -2.15 1.51 16.56
C PHE A 257 -2.06 2.98 16.16
N ARG A 258 -2.63 3.91 16.94
CA ARG A 258 -2.66 5.35 16.60
C ARG A 258 -1.27 5.93 16.35
N PRO A 259 -0.23 5.68 17.18
CA PRO A 259 1.10 6.26 16.95
C PRO A 259 1.68 5.86 15.58
N GLY A 260 1.69 4.55 15.27
CA GLY A 260 2.23 4.04 14.01
C GLY A 260 1.40 4.45 12.79
N ALA A 261 0.06 4.38 12.90
CA ALA A 261 -0.84 4.80 11.83
C ALA A 261 -0.72 6.30 11.52
N LEU A 262 -0.66 7.15 12.55
CA LEU A 262 -0.51 8.59 12.36
C LEU A 262 0.87 8.98 11.86
N TYR A 263 1.94 8.32 12.32
CA TYR A 263 3.28 8.50 11.76
C TYR A 263 3.27 8.20 10.26
N ALA A 264 2.72 7.04 9.88
CA ALA A 264 2.59 6.64 8.49
C ALA A 264 1.79 7.66 7.66
N LEU A 265 0.63 8.09 8.15
CA LEU A 265 -0.22 9.08 7.49
C LEU A 265 0.46 10.44 7.38
N TRP A 266 1.17 10.90 8.41
CA TRP A 266 1.95 12.14 8.39
C TRP A 266 3.03 12.08 7.30
N ARG A 267 3.84 11.02 7.28
CA ARG A 267 4.91 10.85 6.28
C ARG A 267 4.35 10.79 4.86
N VAL A 268 3.19 10.16 4.65
CA VAL A 268 2.51 10.20 3.34
C VAL A 268 2.02 11.61 3.02
N ALA A 269 1.38 12.30 3.96
CA ALA A 269 0.80 13.64 3.77
C ALA A 269 1.86 14.71 3.46
N GLU A 270 3.04 14.60 4.04
CA GLU A 270 4.16 15.52 3.76
C GLU A 270 4.62 15.48 2.29
N ALA A 271 4.61 14.29 1.68
CA ALA A 271 5.08 14.13 0.30
C ALA A 271 3.92 14.18 -0.71
N HIS A 272 2.77 13.65 -0.34
CA HIS A 272 1.61 13.44 -1.21
C HIS A 272 0.30 13.81 -0.49
N PRO A 273 0.10 15.10 -0.11
CA PRO A 273 -1.06 15.54 0.66
C PRO A 273 -2.40 15.20 -0.01
N GLN A 274 -2.44 15.18 -1.34
CA GLN A 274 -3.62 14.82 -2.14
C GLN A 274 -4.19 13.44 -1.80
N LEU A 275 -3.34 12.46 -1.43
CA LEU A 275 -3.80 11.09 -1.14
C LEU A 275 -4.67 11.01 0.12
N LEU A 276 -4.43 11.90 1.09
CA LEU A 276 -5.27 11.98 2.29
C LEU A 276 -6.46 12.93 2.08
N LEU A 277 -6.32 13.96 1.25
CA LEU A 277 -7.41 14.89 0.91
C LEU A 277 -8.53 14.20 0.12
N GLN A 278 -8.20 13.27 -0.78
CA GLN A 278 -9.17 12.47 -1.55
C GLN A 278 -9.94 11.46 -0.68
N GLU A 279 -9.43 11.14 0.51
CA GLU A 279 -10.08 10.24 1.45
C GLU A 279 -11.02 11.01 2.39
N LYS A 280 -10.93 10.79 3.71
CA LYS A 280 -11.68 11.53 4.73
C LYS A 280 -10.71 12.14 5.72
N PRO A 281 -10.02 13.24 5.35
CA PRO A 281 -8.94 13.80 6.17
C PRO A 281 -9.43 14.24 7.55
N PHE A 282 -10.70 14.62 7.69
CA PHE A 282 -11.31 14.99 8.97
C PHE A 282 -11.39 13.83 9.98
N ARG A 283 -11.14 12.58 9.58
CA ARG A 283 -11.09 11.42 10.51
C ARG A 283 -10.00 11.54 11.57
N VAL A 284 -8.95 12.31 11.33
CA VAL A 284 -7.90 12.53 12.34
C VAL A 284 -8.29 13.58 13.39
N LEU A 285 -9.30 14.43 13.13
CA LEU A 285 -9.63 15.55 14.01
C LEU A 285 -9.97 15.17 15.46
N PRO A 286 -10.74 14.10 15.74
CA PRO A 286 -11.01 13.70 17.11
C PRO A 286 -9.73 13.40 17.93
N LEU A 287 -8.63 13.05 17.25
CA LEU A 287 -7.35 12.70 17.88
C LEU A 287 -6.56 13.91 18.38
N LEU A 288 -7.00 15.14 18.09
CA LEU A 288 -6.49 16.35 18.74
C LEU A 288 -6.78 16.38 20.25
N GLN A 289 -7.70 15.54 20.73
CA GLN A 289 -8.07 15.41 22.15
C GLN A 289 -7.60 14.08 22.76
N ASP A 290 -6.75 13.31 22.06
CA ASP A 290 -6.22 12.05 22.56
C ASP A 290 -5.37 12.29 23.82
N PRO A 291 -5.42 11.42 24.86
CA PRO A 291 -4.58 11.56 26.04
C PRO A 291 -3.07 11.51 25.74
N ASP A 292 -2.64 10.78 24.69
CA ASP A 292 -1.24 10.68 24.31
C ASP A 292 -0.75 11.94 23.56
N PRO A 293 0.26 12.68 24.09
CA PRO A 293 0.83 13.83 23.39
C PRO A 293 1.37 13.50 22.00
N LEU A 294 1.94 12.31 21.77
CA LEU A 294 2.44 11.90 20.46
C LEU A 294 1.32 11.84 19.42
N VAL A 295 0.15 11.30 19.82
CA VAL A 295 -1.04 11.21 18.95
C VAL A 295 -1.56 12.61 18.58
N ARG A 296 -1.65 13.52 19.56
CA ARG A 296 -2.03 14.92 19.30
C ARG A 296 -1.03 15.62 18.38
N GLY A 297 0.27 15.43 18.63
CA GLY A 297 1.36 16.02 17.86
C GLY A 297 1.38 15.56 16.40
N LEU A 298 1.31 14.25 16.16
CA LEU A 298 1.22 13.70 14.81
C LEU A 298 -0.05 14.15 14.08
N THR A 299 -1.17 14.27 14.79
CA THR A 299 -2.41 14.83 14.22
C THR A 299 -2.20 16.27 13.75
N LEU A 300 -1.56 17.12 14.56
CA LEU A 300 -1.22 18.49 14.15
C LEU A 300 -0.30 18.52 12.92
N LEU A 301 0.71 17.64 12.88
CA LEU A 301 1.61 17.54 11.74
C LEU A 301 0.89 17.13 10.44
N ILE A 302 -0.05 16.19 10.50
CA ILE A 302 -0.91 15.84 9.36
C ILE A 302 -1.71 17.07 8.90
N LEU A 303 -2.43 17.74 9.81
CA LEU A 303 -3.24 18.91 9.45
C LEU A 303 -2.39 20.05 8.86
N ARG A 304 -1.17 20.25 9.38
CA ARG A 304 -0.17 21.19 8.87
C ARG A 304 0.34 20.82 7.47
N ALA A 305 0.52 19.53 7.19
CA ALA A 305 0.93 19.04 5.88
C ALA A 305 -0.20 19.21 4.84
N LEU A 306 -1.43 18.92 5.23
CA LEU A 306 -2.62 19.05 4.37
C LEU A 306 -3.09 20.50 4.16
N SER A 307 -2.60 21.45 4.97
CA SER A 307 -3.01 22.87 4.92
C SER A 307 -4.52 23.09 5.09
N LEU A 308 -5.18 22.27 5.92
CA LEU A 308 -6.64 22.31 6.15
C LEU A 308 -7.03 23.47 7.06
N LYS A 309 -7.29 24.65 6.48
CA LYS A 309 -7.57 25.89 7.23
C LYS A 309 -8.90 25.84 8.00
N GLU A 310 -9.85 25.03 7.55
CA GLU A 310 -11.20 24.86 8.11
C GLU A 310 -11.16 24.37 9.56
N VAL A 311 -10.06 23.74 9.96
CA VAL A 311 -9.89 23.09 11.26
C VAL A 311 -9.20 24.00 12.30
N ALA A 312 -8.96 25.28 11.95
CA ALA A 312 -8.24 26.21 12.81
C ALA A 312 -8.90 26.39 14.19
N ARG A 313 -10.24 26.39 14.26
CA ARG A 313 -10.99 26.49 15.52
C ARG A 313 -10.73 25.31 16.46
N GLN A 314 -10.51 24.13 15.91
CA GLN A 314 -10.23 22.90 16.66
C GLN A 314 -8.78 22.86 17.16
N ILE A 315 -7.85 23.54 16.47
CA ILE A 315 -6.43 23.64 16.86
C ILE A 315 -6.19 24.72 17.93
N GLU A 316 -6.96 25.82 17.93
CA GLU A 316 -6.76 26.96 18.85
C GLU A 316 -6.63 26.57 20.34
N PRO A 317 -7.42 25.61 20.89
CA PRO A 317 -7.27 25.19 22.28
C PRO A 317 -5.91 24.55 22.59
N LEU A 318 -5.29 23.85 21.62
CA LEU A 318 -4.03 23.13 21.80
C LEU A 318 -2.84 24.07 22.02
N LYS A 319 -2.95 25.37 21.69
CA LYS A 319 -1.90 26.37 21.95
C LYS A 319 -1.51 26.48 23.43
N LYS A 320 -2.42 26.08 24.33
CA LYS A 320 -2.22 26.08 25.78
C LYS A 320 -1.76 24.72 26.33
N ASP A 321 -1.64 23.70 25.48
CA ASP A 321 -1.20 22.37 25.89
C ASP A 321 0.32 22.38 26.16
N PRO A 322 0.75 22.16 27.41
CA PRO A 322 2.17 22.19 27.77
C PRO A 322 2.89 20.87 27.47
N ALA A 323 2.17 19.84 27.03
CA ALA A 323 2.75 18.52 26.82
C ALA A 323 3.82 18.53 25.73
N THR A 324 4.82 17.68 25.93
CA THR A 324 5.90 17.42 24.98
C THR A 324 5.77 16.03 24.39
N PHE A 325 6.23 15.86 23.16
CA PHE A 325 6.35 14.56 22.51
C PHE A 325 7.65 14.51 21.71
N GLN A 326 8.12 13.30 21.41
CA GLN A 326 9.29 13.09 20.56
C GLN A 326 8.90 12.42 19.26
N ILE A 327 9.53 12.83 18.16
CA ILE A 327 9.41 12.19 16.85
C ILE A 327 10.79 11.91 16.29
N TYR A 328 10.90 10.82 15.54
CA TYR A 328 12.09 10.55 14.73
C TYR A 328 11.97 11.30 13.41
N LEU A 329 13.00 12.07 13.06
CA LEU A 329 13.15 12.74 11.78
C LEU A 329 14.13 11.97 10.88
N PRO A 330 13.63 11.21 9.88
CA PRO A 330 14.48 10.39 9.01
C PRO A 330 15.57 11.16 8.26
N GLU A 331 15.30 12.42 7.91
CA GLU A 331 16.22 13.27 7.16
C GLU A 331 17.47 13.65 7.97
N GLU A 332 17.35 13.70 9.29
CA GLU A 332 18.43 14.04 10.22
C GLU A 332 18.96 12.82 10.98
N ASP A 333 18.24 11.70 10.93
CA ASP A 333 18.50 10.47 11.68
C ASP A 333 18.55 10.69 13.20
N THR A 334 17.69 11.59 13.70
CA THR A 334 17.63 12.02 15.10
C THR A 334 16.20 11.97 15.65
N PHE A 335 16.08 11.92 16.98
CA PHE A 335 14.82 12.20 17.67
C PHE A 335 14.78 13.66 18.11
N GLU A 336 13.70 14.33 17.73
CA GLU A 336 13.45 15.72 18.13
C GLU A 336 12.26 15.81 19.08
N SER A 337 12.34 16.75 20.02
CA SER A 337 11.31 17.01 21.02
C SER A 337 10.52 18.27 20.67
N TYR A 338 9.19 18.14 20.66
CA TYR A 338 8.26 19.21 20.31
C TYR A 338 7.30 19.47 21.46
N LYS A 339 6.87 20.73 21.63
CA LYS A 339 5.73 21.09 22.48
C LYS A 339 4.46 21.22 21.65
N ILE A 340 3.36 20.68 22.16
CA ILE A 340 2.06 20.73 21.46
C ILE A 340 1.61 22.17 21.23
N GLY A 341 1.70 23.04 22.24
CA GLY A 341 1.27 24.44 22.12
C GLY A 341 2.08 25.26 21.11
N GLU A 342 3.39 25.01 21.00
CA GLU A 342 4.26 25.66 20.02
C GLU A 342 3.91 25.18 18.60
N LEU A 343 3.79 23.86 18.40
CA LEU A 343 3.41 23.27 17.12
C LEU A 343 2.01 23.71 16.65
N ALA A 344 1.05 23.82 17.56
CA ALA A 344 -0.30 24.33 17.26
C ALA A 344 -0.24 25.79 16.78
N THR A 345 0.58 26.62 17.44
CA THR A 345 0.78 28.02 17.07
C THR A 345 1.41 28.15 15.68
N GLU A 346 2.48 27.40 15.40
CA GLU A 346 3.13 27.37 14.09
C GLU A 346 2.19 26.90 12.98
N THR A 347 1.36 25.88 13.26
CA THR A 347 0.39 25.34 12.30
C THR A 347 -0.63 26.41 11.91
N LEU A 348 -1.19 27.13 12.89
CA LEU A 348 -2.13 28.22 12.65
C LEU A 348 -1.49 29.41 11.93
N GLN A 349 -0.22 29.71 12.20
CA GLN A 349 0.53 30.73 11.46
C GLN A 349 0.71 30.32 9.99
N LYS A 350 1.10 29.06 9.73
CA LYS A 350 1.25 28.53 8.37
C LYS A 350 -0.05 28.64 7.56
N PHE A 351 -1.20 28.38 8.19
CA PHE A 351 -2.51 28.51 7.54
C PHE A 351 -2.84 29.95 7.09
N ARG A 352 -2.26 30.96 7.77
CA ARG A 352 -2.44 32.38 7.42
C ARG A 352 -1.46 32.84 6.33
N SER A 353 -0.26 32.26 6.29
CA SER A 353 0.81 32.68 5.37
C SER A 353 0.71 32.08 3.98
N ASN A 354 -0.02 30.98 3.80
CA ASN A 354 -0.25 30.35 2.49
C ASN A 354 -1.62 30.82 1.96
N PRO A 355 -1.70 31.80 1.03
CA PRO A 355 -2.97 32.34 0.54
C PRO A 355 -3.89 31.27 -0.04
#